data_AF-A0A8T4CXE0-F1
#
_entry.id   AF-A0A8T4CXE0-F1
#
_cell.length_a   1.000
_cell.length_b   1.000
_cell.length_c   1.000
_cell.angle_alpha   90.00
_cell.angle_beta   90.00
_cell.angle_gamma   90.00
#
_symmetry.space_group_name_H-M   'P 1'
#
loop_
_entity.id
_entity.type
_entity.pdbx_description
1 polymer ?
#
loop_
_entity_poly.entity_id
_entity_poly.type
_entity_poly.pdbx_seq_one_letter_code
_entity_poly.pdbx_strand_id
1 'polypeptide(L)'
;MRLDVPGRTAHEIVQQLALLPSIAEEPLLLREVSARLFWGLSKVLDGRQQLVAAILQVDDCPFPEMPIQLLVFLPSEDFTGVLFVENSATYEQATRSGAEHYSNLALIFASGFRGSARRLRSASGASVYFAGHGSLDEKQRNKFQAWLWREEFKLPCWFWGDLDYAGMRILAALRKVFDETSAWEPGYRIMLERLLAGQGHTPESGAKTGQLIIEATGCAYADLELIPAMVLTGKFVDQEVGG
;
A
#
# COMPACT_ATOMS: atom_id res chain seq x y z
N MET A 1 25.77 -10.83 6.42
CA MET A 1 24.39 -11.00 6.93
C MET A 1 24.22 -12.45 7.38
N ARG A 2 23.78 -12.71 8.62
CA ARG A 2 23.56 -14.09 9.12
C ARG A 2 22.13 -14.52 8.81
N LEU A 3 21.94 -15.72 8.27
CA LEU A 3 20.63 -16.36 8.15
C LEU A 3 20.46 -17.28 9.35
N ASP A 4 19.39 -17.05 10.12
CA ASP A 4 19.09 -17.81 11.32
C ASP A 4 17.64 -18.27 11.24
N VAL A 5 17.42 -19.55 11.50
CA VAL A 5 16.10 -20.19 11.46
C VAL A 5 15.94 -20.93 12.78
N PRO A 6 14.94 -20.57 13.62
CA PRO A 6 14.75 -21.20 14.92
C PRO A 6 14.69 -22.72 14.82
N GLY A 7 15.47 -23.41 15.67
CA GLY A 7 15.52 -24.86 15.73
C GLY A 7 16.34 -25.53 14.60
N ARG A 8 17.13 -24.77 13.84
CA ARG A 8 17.94 -25.28 12.73
C ARG A 8 19.39 -24.86 12.87
N THR A 9 20.29 -25.75 12.48
CA THR A 9 21.73 -25.51 12.48
C THR A 9 22.14 -24.70 11.24
N ALA A 10 23.28 -24.02 11.32
CA ALA A 10 23.86 -23.34 10.17
C ALA A 10 24.17 -24.32 9.02
N HIS A 11 24.56 -25.56 9.34
CA HIS A 11 24.83 -26.59 8.34
C HIS A 11 23.56 -26.99 7.57
N GLU A 12 22.45 -27.24 8.27
CA GLU A 12 21.15 -27.53 7.65
C GLU A 12 20.71 -26.37 6.73
N ILE A 13 20.88 -25.13 7.18
CA ILE A 13 20.55 -23.94 6.38
C ILE A 13 21.39 -23.90 5.09
N VAL A 14 22.69 -24.16 5.17
CA VAL A 14 23.57 -24.20 3.99
C VAL A 14 23.16 -25.32 3.04
N GLN A 15 22.79 -26.49 3.55
CA GLN A 15 22.29 -27.59 2.72
C GLN A 15 21.03 -27.19 1.95
N GLN A 16 20.09 -26.47 2.56
CA GLN A 16 18.90 -25.98 1.86
C GLN A 16 19.24 -24.92 0.81
N LEU A 17 20.15 -23.99 1.11
CA LEU A 17 20.63 -23.00 0.13
C LEU A 17 21.34 -23.65 -1.05
N ALA A 18 22.01 -24.79 -0.86
CA ALA A 18 22.69 -25.52 -1.93
C ALA A 18 21.72 -26.16 -2.95
N LEU A 19 20.43 -26.29 -2.61
CA LEU A 19 19.39 -26.79 -3.53
C LEU A 19 18.85 -25.69 -4.45
N LEU A 20 19.18 -24.44 -4.19
CA LEU A 20 18.63 -23.29 -4.91
C LEU A 20 18.86 -23.34 -6.44
N PRO A 21 20.03 -23.80 -6.96
CA PRO A 21 20.23 -24.01 -8.40
C PRO A 21 19.25 -25.00 -9.05
N SER A 22 18.70 -25.98 -8.31
CA SER A 22 17.81 -26.98 -8.89
C SER A 22 16.41 -26.44 -9.22
N ILE A 23 16.06 -25.26 -8.72
CA ILE A 23 14.76 -24.62 -8.90
C ILE A 23 14.88 -23.21 -9.53
N ALA A 24 16.09 -22.84 -9.99
CA ALA A 24 16.40 -21.50 -10.51
C ALA A 24 15.55 -21.10 -11.72
N GLU A 25 15.23 -22.06 -12.58
CA GLU A 25 14.46 -21.84 -13.81
C GLU A 25 12.93 -21.96 -13.61
N GLU A 26 12.48 -22.28 -12.40
CA GLU A 26 11.05 -22.37 -12.12
C GLU A 26 10.44 -20.97 -11.94
N PRO A 27 9.21 -20.73 -12.43
CA PRO A 27 8.53 -19.43 -12.34
C PRO A 27 7.94 -19.20 -10.94
N LEU A 28 8.81 -19.17 -9.92
CA LEU A 28 8.44 -19.08 -8.51
C LEU A 28 8.65 -17.68 -7.95
N LEU A 29 7.78 -17.30 -7.02
CA LEU A 29 8.01 -16.18 -6.13
C LEU A 29 9.07 -16.54 -5.08
N LEU A 30 9.78 -15.54 -4.57
CA LEU A 30 10.80 -15.72 -3.53
C LEU A 30 10.27 -16.44 -2.29
N ARG A 31 8.99 -16.24 -1.95
CA ARG A 31 8.34 -16.92 -0.83
C ARG A 31 8.03 -18.39 -1.09
N GLU A 32 7.75 -18.75 -2.33
CA GLU A 32 7.55 -20.14 -2.73
C GLU A 32 8.88 -20.88 -2.72
N VAL A 33 9.94 -20.24 -3.23
CA VAL A 33 11.34 -20.73 -3.08
C VAL A 33 11.68 -20.92 -1.62
N SER A 34 11.41 -19.91 -0.77
CA SER A 34 11.65 -20.00 0.67
C SER A 34 10.89 -21.18 1.29
N ALA A 35 9.62 -21.37 0.97
CA ALA A 35 8.82 -22.46 1.53
C ALA A 35 9.31 -23.85 1.08
N ARG A 36 9.71 -23.99 -0.18
CA ARG A 36 10.25 -25.25 -0.73
C ARG A 36 11.59 -25.63 -0.12
N LEU A 37 12.47 -24.64 0.08
CA LEU A 37 13.81 -24.87 0.63
C LEU A 37 13.80 -24.97 2.16
N PHE A 38 13.00 -24.18 2.86
CA PHE A 38 13.12 -24.03 4.31
C PHE A 38 11.96 -24.64 5.08
N TRP A 39 11.71 -25.95 4.90
CA TRP A 39 10.74 -26.70 5.73
C TRP A 39 9.33 -26.07 5.78
N GLY A 40 8.87 -25.48 4.69
CA GLY A 40 7.57 -24.78 4.63
C GLY A 40 7.59 -23.34 5.14
N LEU A 41 8.74 -22.80 5.55
CA LEU A 41 8.87 -21.43 6.04
C LEU A 41 9.00 -20.45 4.87
N SER A 42 7.93 -19.73 4.57
CA SER A 42 7.84 -18.85 3.40
C SER A 42 8.54 -17.50 3.52
N LYS A 43 9.03 -17.11 4.71
CA LYS A 43 9.62 -15.78 4.98
C LYS A 43 11.12 -15.79 5.23
N VAL A 44 11.78 -16.95 5.14
CA VAL A 44 13.21 -17.07 5.46
C VAL A 44 14.06 -16.22 4.51
N LEU A 45 13.66 -16.14 3.24
CA LEU A 45 14.33 -15.34 2.21
C LEU A 45 13.76 -13.92 2.05
N ASP A 46 12.77 -13.47 2.84
CA ASP A 46 12.22 -12.10 2.73
C ASP A 46 13.37 -11.07 2.90
N GLY A 47 13.53 -10.17 1.91
CA GLY A 47 14.60 -9.16 1.90
C GLY A 47 16.01 -9.69 1.62
N ARG A 48 16.14 -10.94 1.14
CA ARG A 48 17.43 -11.61 0.90
C ARG A 48 17.74 -11.88 -0.57
N GLN A 49 17.15 -11.12 -1.50
CA GLN A 49 17.35 -11.28 -2.94
C GLN A 49 18.84 -11.26 -3.35
N GLN A 50 19.62 -10.35 -2.78
CA GLN A 50 21.06 -10.27 -3.08
C GLN A 50 21.83 -11.52 -2.66
N LEU A 51 21.44 -12.17 -1.55
CA LEU A 51 22.02 -13.45 -1.14
C LEU A 51 21.69 -14.54 -2.17
N VAL A 52 20.44 -14.56 -2.65
CA VAL A 52 19.99 -15.53 -3.65
C VAL A 52 20.73 -15.34 -4.98
N ALA A 53 20.83 -14.10 -5.46
CA ALA A 53 21.58 -13.76 -6.67
C ALA A 53 23.05 -14.19 -6.56
N ALA A 54 23.70 -13.93 -5.42
CA ALA A 54 25.08 -14.33 -5.17
C ALA A 54 25.29 -15.85 -5.18
N ILE A 55 24.34 -16.64 -4.66
CA ILE A 55 24.42 -18.11 -4.67
C ILE A 55 24.26 -18.65 -6.10
N LEU A 56 23.38 -18.04 -6.89
CA LEU A 56 23.13 -18.42 -8.29
C LEU A 56 24.17 -17.87 -9.28
N GLN A 57 25.06 -16.98 -8.83
CA GLN A 57 26.06 -16.31 -9.67
C GLN A 57 25.41 -15.50 -10.81
N VAL A 58 24.34 -14.79 -10.48
CA VAL A 58 23.63 -13.88 -11.39
C VAL A 58 23.60 -12.48 -10.80
N ASP A 59 23.44 -11.46 -11.65
CA ASP A 59 23.41 -10.06 -11.21
C ASP A 59 22.16 -9.75 -10.36
N ASP A 60 21.00 -10.28 -10.77
CA ASP A 60 19.72 -10.07 -10.13
C ASP A 60 19.05 -11.38 -9.72
N CYS A 61 18.35 -11.36 -8.58
CA CYS A 61 17.59 -12.51 -8.10
C CYS A 61 16.48 -12.85 -9.12
N PRO A 62 16.43 -14.08 -9.67
CA PRO A 62 15.45 -14.45 -10.68
C PRO A 62 14.04 -14.60 -10.10
N PHE A 63 13.93 -14.76 -8.78
CA PHE A 63 12.64 -14.91 -8.09
C PHE A 63 12.12 -13.56 -7.61
N PRO A 64 11.00 -13.07 -8.16
CA PRO A 64 10.42 -11.81 -7.73
C PRO A 64 9.81 -11.92 -6.33
N GLU A 65 9.74 -10.78 -5.64
CA GLU A 65 8.86 -10.66 -4.47
C GLU A 65 7.40 -10.78 -4.90
N MET A 66 6.51 -11.09 -3.95
CA MET A 66 5.08 -10.98 -4.19
C MET A 66 4.73 -9.53 -4.61
N PRO A 67 4.21 -9.28 -5.83
CA PRO A 67 3.73 -7.97 -6.22
C PRO A 67 2.67 -7.44 -5.26
N ILE A 68 2.63 -6.12 -5.14
CA ILE A 68 1.58 -5.44 -4.38
C ILE A 68 0.29 -5.54 -5.19
N GLN A 69 -0.73 -6.10 -4.58
CA GLN A 69 -2.05 -6.20 -5.20
C GLN A 69 -2.79 -4.88 -5.04
N LEU A 70 -3.27 -4.34 -6.16
CA LEU A 70 -4.10 -3.14 -6.23
C LEU A 70 -5.48 -3.51 -6.74
N LEU A 71 -6.51 -3.18 -5.97
CA LEU A 71 -7.89 -3.19 -6.46
C LEU A 71 -8.21 -1.81 -7.00
N VAL A 72 -8.59 -1.74 -8.27
CA VAL A 72 -8.78 -0.48 -9.00
C VAL A 72 -10.18 -0.42 -9.56
N PHE A 73 -10.90 0.64 -9.19
CA PHE A 73 -12.15 0.98 -9.84
C PHE A 73 -11.90 2.16 -10.78
N LEU A 74 -12.35 2.03 -12.02
CA LEU A 74 -12.34 3.10 -13.01
C LEU A 74 -13.77 3.60 -13.20
N PRO A 75 -14.02 4.92 -13.20
CA PRO A 75 -15.33 5.48 -13.47
C PRO A 75 -15.77 5.21 -14.93
N SER A 76 -17.07 5.30 -15.21
CA SER A 76 -17.60 5.09 -16.56
C SER A 76 -17.06 6.12 -17.56
N GLU A 77 -16.98 7.37 -17.13
CA GLU A 77 -16.36 8.48 -17.86
C GLU A 77 -14.85 8.52 -17.63
N ASP A 78 -14.14 9.40 -18.35
CA ASP A 78 -12.69 9.55 -18.15
C ASP A 78 -12.36 10.06 -16.73
N PHE A 79 -11.24 9.61 -16.16
CA PHE A 79 -10.78 10.04 -14.85
C PHE A 79 -9.69 11.11 -14.95
N THR A 80 -9.71 12.09 -14.05
CA THR A 80 -8.76 13.20 -14.00
C THR A 80 -7.82 13.12 -12.81
N GLY A 81 -8.03 12.17 -11.91
CA GLY A 81 -7.14 11.93 -10.78
C GLY A 81 -7.36 10.58 -10.12
N VAL A 82 -6.61 10.35 -9.04
CA VAL A 82 -6.55 9.05 -8.37
C VAL A 82 -6.71 9.22 -6.87
N LEU A 83 -7.55 8.39 -6.26
CA LEU A 83 -7.76 8.35 -4.82
C LEU A 83 -7.35 6.98 -4.26
N PHE A 84 -6.33 6.96 -3.42
CA PHE A 84 -6.02 5.82 -2.56
C PHE A 84 -6.97 5.80 -1.37
N VAL A 85 -7.68 4.69 -1.20
CA VAL A 85 -8.59 4.41 -0.08
C VAL A 85 -7.96 3.29 0.76
N GLU A 86 -7.67 3.57 2.02
CA GLU A 86 -6.99 2.63 2.92
C GLU A 86 -7.86 1.41 3.28
N ASN A 87 -9.12 1.65 3.63
CA ASN A 87 -10.02 0.63 4.14
C ASN A 87 -10.80 -0.05 3.01
N SER A 88 -10.88 -1.38 3.04
CA SER A 88 -11.56 -2.16 2.01
C SER A 88 -13.08 -1.96 2.01
N ALA A 89 -13.72 -1.80 3.18
CA ALA A 89 -15.15 -1.57 3.27
C ALA A 89 -15.52 -0.19 2.72
N THR A 90 -14.71 0.83 3.05
CA THR A 90 -14.85 2.18 2.49
C THR A 90 -14.63 2.19 0.98
N TYR A 91 -13.62 1.48 0.48
CA TYR A 91 -13.40 1.31 -0.96
C TYR A 91 -14.66 0.72 -1.64
N GLU A 92 -15.16 -0.40 -1.11
CA GLU A 92 -16.35 -1.06 -1.64
C GLU A 92 -17.58 -0.14 -1.64
N GLN A 93 -17.78 0.64 -0.57
CA GLN A 93 -18.86 1.62 -0.52
C GLN A 93 -18.67 2.74 -1.54
N ALA A 94 -17.46 3.30 -1.67
CA ALA A 94 -17.17 4.42 -2.55
C ALA A 94 -17.45 4.06 -4.01
N THR A 95 -17.04 2.87 -4.45
CA THR A 95 -17.29 2.38 -5.81
C THR A 95 -18.77 2.17 -6.16
N ARG A 96 -19.66 2.08 -5.16
CA ARG A 96 -21.11 1.89 -5.34
C ARG A 96 -21.94 3.15 -5.08
N SER A 97 -21.37 4.14 -4.39
CA SER A 97 -22.12 5.30 -3.87
C SER A 97 -22.73 6.18 -4.96
N GLY A 98 -22.09 6.28 -6.12
CA GLY A 98 -22.44 7.26 -7.16
C GLY A 98 -22.27 8.72 -6.72
N ALA A 99 -21.57 8.97 -5.60
CA ALA A 99 -21.43 10.31 -5.05
C ALA A 99 -20.53 11.19 -5.94
N GLU A 100 -20.94 12.45 -6.12
CA GLU A 100 -20.31 13.37 -7.07
C GLU A 100 -18.83 13.65 -6.77
N HIS A 101 -18.43 13.60 -5.50
CA HIS A 101 -17.04 13.82 -5.10
C HIS A 101 -16.09 12.68 -5.49
N TYR A 102 -16.62 11.53 -5.92
CA TYR A 102 -15.84 10.46 -6.57
C TYR A 102 -15.88 10.54 -8.10
N SER A 103 -16.69 11.43 -8.67
CA SER A 103 -16.79 11.59 -10.12
C SER A 103 -15.41 11.92 -10.69
N ASN A 104 -15.03 11.20 -11.75
CA ASN A 104 -13.76 11.34 -12.44
C ASN A 104 -12.52 10.92 -11.62
N LEU A 105 -12.67 10.14 -10.54
CA LEU A 105 -11.54 9.57 -9.81
C LEU A 105 -11.40 8.07 -10.08
N ALA A 106 -10.18 7.64 -10.40
CA ALA A 106 -9.82 6.23 -10.26
C ALA A 106 -9.61 5.93 -8.77
N LEU A 107 -10.36 4.94 -8.23
CA LEU A 107 -10.27 4.57 -6.83
C LEU A 107 -9.34 3.37 -6.69
N ILE A 108 -8.40 3.43 -5.75
CA ILE A 108 -7.43 2.37 -5.49
C ILE A 108 -7.54 1.92 -4.04
N PHE A 109 -7.67 0.61 -3.83
CA PHE A 109 -7.39 0.00 -2.54
C PHE A 109 -6.07 -0.76 -2.59
N ALA A 110 -5.24 -0.52 -1.56
CA ALA A 110 -4.02 -1.27 -1.29
C ALA A 110 -3.90 -1.50 0.21
N SER A 111 -3.50 -2.70 0.63
CA SER A 111 -3.43 -3.05 2.05
C SER A 111 -2.31 -2.28 2.78
N GLY A 112 -2.71 -1.27 3.57
CA GLY A 112 -1.85 -0.49 4.47
C GLY A 112 -0.64 0.14 3.77
N PHE A 113 0.51 0.17 4.48
CA PHE A 113 1.78 0.72 3.97
C PHE A 113 2.27 0.10 2.66
N ARG A 114 1.75 -1.05 2.22
CA ARG A 114 2.16 -1.64 0.94
C ARG A 114 1.85 -0.72 -0.24
N GLY A 115 0.79 0.09 -0.16
CA GLY A 115 0.46 1.10 -1.17
C GLY A 115 1.55 2.18 -1.35
N SER A 116 2.43 2.36 -0.37
CA SER A 116 3.51 3.35 -0.38
C SER A 116 4.90 2.82 -0.73
N ALA A 117 5.02 1.57 -1.17
CA ALA A 117 6.32 1.01 -1.55
C ALA A 117 6.72 1.45 -2.96
N ARG A 118 7.98 1.87 -3.15
CA ARG A 118 8.47 2.35 -4.46
C ARG A 118 8.29 1.34 -5.60
N ARG A 119 8.36 0.03 -5.32
CA ARG A 119 8.14 -1.03 -6.31
C ARG A 119 6.76 -1.00 -6.96
N LEU A 120 5.79 -0.30 -6.37
CA LEU A 120 4.46 -0.12 -6.94
C LEU A 120 4.50 0.67 -8.28
N ARG A 121 5.58 1.43 -8.52
CA ARG A 121 5.89 2.11 -9.77
C ARG A 121 6.48 1.21 -10.87
N SER A 122 6.53 -0.12 -10.69
CA SER A 122 6.96 -1.05 -11.74
C SER A 122 5.92 -2.13 -12.04
N ALA A 123 5.91 -2.61 -13.29
CA ALA A 123 5.01 -3.66 -13.73
C ALA A 123 5.24 -5.00 -13.01
N SER A 124 6.48 -5.27 -12.57
CA SER A 124 6.82 -6.46 -11.78
C SER A 124 6.50 -6.31 -10.28
N GLY A 125 6.44 -5.08 -9.78
CA GLY A 125 6.23 -4.81 -8.36
C GLY A 125 4.77 -4.61 -7.95
N ALA A 126 3.84 -4.51 -8.92
CA ALA A 126 2.41 -4.38 -8.68
C ALA A 126 1.57 -5.27 -9.61
N SER A 127 0.51 -5.87 -9.07
CA SER A 127 -0.54 -6.55 -9.82
C SER A 127 -1.83 -5.76 -9.70
N VAL A 128 -2.38 -5.35 -10.84
CA VAL A 128 -3.58 -4.50 -10.92
C VAL A 128 -4.80 -5.35 -11.25
N TYR A 129 -5.83 -5.26 -10.42
CA TYR A 129 -7.12 -5.93 -10.60
C TYR A 129 -8.21 -4.87 -10.75
N PHE A 130 -8.86 -4.86 -11.91
CA PHE A 130 -9.95 -3.91 -12.18
C PHE A 130 -11.28 -4.45 -11.68
N ALA A 131 -12.03 -3.61 -10.96
CA ALA A 131 -13.36 -3.93 -10.49
C ALA A 131 -14.31 -4.15 -11.67
N GLY A 132 -15.03 -5.28 -11.67
CA GLY A 132 -15.91 -5.67 -12.78
C GLY A 132 -17.14 -4.75 -12.97
N HIS A 133 -17.52 -4.01 -11.92
CA HIS A 133 -18.59 -3.00 -11.98
C HIS A 133 -18.10 -1.59 -12.32
N GLY A 134 -16.80 -1.40 -12.56
CA GLY A 134 -16.24 -0.18 -13.11
C GLY A 134 -16.11 -0.23 -14.63
N SER A 135 -15.45 0.78 -15.21
CA SER A 135 -15.10 0.77 -16.63
C SER A 135 -14.04 -0.28 -16.94
N LEU A 136 -14.32 -1.13 -17.93
CA LEU A 136 -13.38 -2.10 -18.49
C LEU A 136 -12.77 -1.63 -19.82
N ASP A 137 -12.99 -0.36 -20.18
CA ASP A 137 -12.45 0.25 -21.39
C ASP A 137 -10.92 0.14 -21.42
N GLU A 138 -10.39 -0.32 -22.55
CA GLU A 138 -8.96 -0.58 -22.70
C GLU A 138 -8.14 0.72 -22.64
N LYS A 139 -8.68 1.81 -23.20
CA LYS A 139 -7.99 3.11 -23.20
C LYS A 139 -7.86 3.65 -21.77
N GLN A 140 -8.90 3.54 -20.94
CA GLN A 140 -8.83 3.93 -19.53
C GLN A 140 -7.86 3.05 -18.72
N ARG A 141 -7.87 1.73 -18.92
CA ARG A 141 -6.92 0.81 -18.26
C ARG A 141 -5.47 1.11 -18.65
N ASN A 142 -5.21 1.37 -19.92
CA ASN A 142 -3.89 1.77 -20.41
C ASN A 142 -3.46 3.12 -19.84
N LYS A 143 -4.37 4.09 -19.73
CA LYS A 143 -4.12 5.39 -19.09
C LYS A 143 -3.74 5.21 -17.62
N PHE A 144 -4.46 4.36 -16.88
CA PHE A 144 -4.15 4.06 -15.48
C PHE A 144 -2.78 3.41 -15.32
N GLN A 145 -2.48 2.40 -16.14
CA GLN A 145 -1.18 1.70 -16.10
C GLN A 145 -0.02 2.63 -16.51
N ALA A 146 -0.23 3.50 -17.49
CA ALA A 146 0.74 4.52 -17.86
C ALA A 146 1.02 5.48 -16.70
N TRP A 147 -0.02 5.97 -16.02
CA TRP A 147 0.14 6.76 -14.79
C TRP A 147 0.88 6.00 -13.69
N LEU A 148 0.55 4.73 -13.49
CA LEU A 148 1.12 3.92 -12.41
C LEU A 148 2.62 3.71 -12.60
N TRP A 149 3.06 3.36 -13.81
CA TRP A 149 4.43 2.89 -14.08
C TRP A 149 5.35 3.89 -14.79
N ARG A 150 4.82 4.96 -15.40
CA ARG A 150 5.63 5.98 -16.07
C ARG A 150 5.64 7.24 -15.22
N GLU A 151 6.78 7.55 -14.60
CA GLU A 151 6.90 8.68 -13.68
C GLU A 151 6.62 10.03 -14.34
N GLU A 152 6.76 10.14 -15.67
CA GLU A 152 6.46 11.36 -16.44
C GLU A 152 4.95 11.63 -16.55
N PHE A 153 4.11 10.61 -16.44
CA PHE A 153 2.66 10.76 -16.53
C PHE A 153 2.09 11.11 -15.16
N LYS A 154 1.84 12.40 -14.94
CA LYS A 154 1.31 12.91 -13.67
C LYS A 154 -0.21 13.02 -13.71
N LEU A 155 -0.84 12.53 -12.65
CA LEU A 155 -2.23 12.84 -12.30
C LEU A 155 -2.26 13.30 -10.84
N PRO A 156 -3.17 14.22 -10.49
CA PRO A 156 -3.51 14.51 -9.11
C PRO A 156 -3.78 13.22 -8.34
N CYS A 157 -3.16 13.13 -7.17
CA CYS A 157 -3.24 11.95 -6.32
C CYS A 157 -3.68 12.37 -4.92
N TRP A 158 -4.61 11.63 -4.37
CA TRP A 158 -5.08 11.82 -3.01
C TRP A 158 -5.04 10.52 -2.23
N PHE A 159 -5.00 10.66 -0.91
CA PHE A 159 -5.12 9.57 0.04
C PHE A 159 -6.26 9.86 1.01
N TRP A 160 -7.06 8.84 1.30
CA TRP A 160 -8.06 8.81 2.33
C TRP A 160 -7.88 7.54 3.15
N GLY A 161 -7.69 7.70 4.44
CA GLY A 161 -7.53 6.63 5.40
C GLY A 161 -8.07 7.04 6.76
N ASP A 162 -7.66 6.33 7.79
CA ASP A 162 -8.03 6.67 9.16
C ASP A 162 -7.43 8.03 9.56
N LEU A 163 -8.16 8.78 10.38
CA LEU A 163 -7.66 10.01 11.01
C LEU A 163 -6.95 9.59 12.30
N ASP A 164 -5.78 9.01 12.12
CA ASP A 164 -4.83 8.60 13.16
C ASP A 164 -3.36 8.80 12.69
N TYR A 165 -2.39 8.45 13.54
CA TYR A 165 -0.98 8.59 13.16
C TYR A 165 -0.53 7.57 12.11
N ALA A 166 -1.13 6.39 12.03
CA ALA A 166 -0.79 5.39 11.03
C ALA A 166 -1.22 5.86 9.62
N GLY A 167 -2.45 6.35 9.46
CA GLY A 167 -2.98 6.94 8.24
C GLY A 167 -2.14 8.13 7.77
N MET A 168 -1.77 9.04 8.68
CA MET A 168 -0.88 10.16 8.34
C MET A 168 0.52 9.70 7.92
N ARG A 169 1.05 8.61 8.52
CA ARG A 169 2.32 8.01 8.09
C ARG A 169 2.21 7.33 6.72
N ILE A 170 1.07 6.74 6.37
CA ILE A 170 0.82 6.21 5.03
C ILE A 170 0.79 7.36 4.01
N LEU A 171 0.09 8.47 4.31
CA LEU A 171 0.11 9.66 3.48
C LEU A 171 1.55 10.16 3.24
N ALA A 172 2.33 10.32 4.31
CA ALA A 172 3.73 10.76 4.22
C ALA A 172 4.60 9.80 3.39
N ALA A 173 4.33 8.49 3.46
CA ALA A 173 5.04 7.49 2.67
C ALA A 173 4.59 7.50 1.20
N LEU A 174 3.29 7.63 0.91
CA LEU A 174 2.74 7.74 -0.44
C LEU A 174 3.33 8.94 -1.18
N ARG A 175 3.49 10.07 -0.49
CA ARG A 175 4.12 11.29 -1.05
C ARG A 175 5.54 11.09 -1.55
N LYS A 176 6.27 10.06 -1.07
CA LYS A 176 7.61 9.72 -1.56
C LYS A 176 7.61 8.91 -2.85
N VAL A 177 6.45 8.39 -3.25
CA VAL A 177 6.26 7.52 -4.43
C VAL A 177 5.41 8.21 -5.50
N PHE A 178 4.41 8.96 -5.05
CA PHE A 178 3.50 9.74 -5.86
C PHE A 178 3.62 11.19 -5.42
N ASP A 179 4.40 11.96 -6.20
CA ASP A 179 4.61 13.38 -5.93
C ASP A 179 3.29 14.10 -5.72
N GLU A 180 3.29 15.04 -4.78
CA GLU A 180 2.14 15.92 -4.47
C GLU A 180 0.89 15.21 -3.94
N THR A 181 0.96 13.91 -3.58
CA THR A 181 -0.18 13.19 -2.97
C THR A 181 -0.71 13.93 -1.75
N SER A 182 -1.97 14.31 -1.77
CA SER A 182 -2.58 15.13 -0.71
C SER A 182 -3.63 14.35 0.08
N ALA A 183 -3.87 14.76 1.33
CA ALA A 183 -5.03 14.27 2.07
C ALA A 183 -6.31 14.64 1.30
N TRP A 184 -7.20 13.66 1.11
CA TRP A 184 -8.45 13.87 0.39
C TRP A 184 -9.45 14.61 1.29
N GLU A 185 -9.50 15.93 1.11
CA GLU A 185 -10.31 16.84 1.93
C GLU A 185 -11.79 16.43 2.06
N PRO A 186 -12.51 15.99 1.01
CA PRO A 186 -13.93 15.66 1.15
C PRO A 186 -14.22 14.60 2.24
N GLY A 187 -13.43 13.53 2.30
CA GLY A 187 -13.58 12.48 3.31
C GLY A 187 -13.05 12.90 4.68
N TYR A 188 -11.85 13.51 4.71
CA TYR A 188 -11.24 13.92 5.98
C TYR A 188 -11.98 15.06 6.67
N ARG A 189 -12.64 15.96 5.93
CA ARG A 189 -13.41 17.06 6.53
C ARG A 189 -14.53 16.54 7.44
N ILE A 190 -15.26 15.51 7.01
CA ILE A 190 -16.30 14.87 7.82
C ILE A 190 -15.70 14.23 9.09
N MET A 191 -14.54 13.57 8.95
CA MET A 191 -13.84 12.96 10.08
C MET A 191 -13.30 14.01 11.06
N LEU A 192 -12.78 15.12 10.55
CA LEU A 192 -12.30 16.25 11.33
C LEU A 192 -13.45 16.91 12.11
N GLU A 193 -14.59 17.16 11.47
CA GLU A 193 -15.78 17.70 12.12
C GLU A 193 -16.24 16.80 13.28
N ARG A 194 -16.26 15.48 13.09
CA ARG A 194 -16.57 14.50 14.15
C ARG A 194 -15.55 14.51 15.28
N LEU A 195 -14.26 14.56 14.95
CA LEU A 195 -13.17 14.59 15.92
C LEU A 195 -13.30 15.82 16.83
N LEU A 196 -13.51 17.00 16.24
CA LEU A 196 -13.68 18.27 16.94
C LEU A 196 -14.98 18.32 17.76
N ALA A 197 -16.03 17.61 17.32
CA ALA A 197 -17.24 17.41 18.10
C ALA A 197 -17.08 16.38 19.25
N GLY A 198 -15.88 15.85 19.46
CA GLY A 198 -15.58 14.89 20.52
C GLY A 198 -16.04 13.46 20.23
N GLN A 199 -16.49 13.18 19.00
CA GLN A 199 -17.01 11.89 18.55
C GLN A 199 -15.94 10.90 18.08
N GLY A 200 -14.66 11.22 18.31
CA GLY A 200 -13.55 10.29 18.13
C GLY A 200 -13.39 9.32 19.31
N HIS A 201 -12.55 8.31 19.11
CA HIS A 201 -12.21 7.30 20.11
C HIS A 201 -10.74 7.43 20.57
N THR A 202 -10.39 6.85 21.71
CA THR A 202 -9.01 6.90 22.19
C THR A 202 -8.14 5.86 21.46
N PRO A 203 -6.80 6.00 21.50
CA PRO A 203 -5.91 5.00 20.93
C PRO A 203 -6.14 3.59 21.51
N GLU A 204 -6.41 3.48 22.81
CA GLU A 204 -6.63 2.21 23.50
C GLU A 204 -7.90 1.52 23.01
N SER A 205 -9.01 2.26 22.91
CA SER A 205 -10.29 1.69 22.48
C SER A 205 -10.29 1.26 21.01
N GLY A 206 -9.45 1.89 20.17
CA GLY A 206 -9.31 1.56 18.75
C GLY A 206 -8.24 0.52 18.43
N ALA A 207 -7.57 -0.07 19.44
CA ALA A 207 -6.37 -0.90 19.24
C ALA A 207 -5.23 -0.19 18.46
N LYS A 208 -5.11 1.13 18.68
CA LYS A 208 -4.12 2.03 18.07
C LYS A 208 -3.01 2.45 19.05
N THR A 209 -2.93 1.80 20.21
CA THR A 209 -1.84 2.01 21.17
C THR A 209 -0.48 1.67 20.55
N GLY A 210 0.52 2.53 20.78
CA GLY A 210 1.88 2.32 20.27
C GLY A 210 2.11 2.76 18.83
N GLN A 211 1.12 3.40 18.19
CA GLN A 211 1.37 4.10 16.93
C GLN A 211 2.47 5.15 17.11
N LEU A 212 3.41 5.17 16.16
CA LEU A 212 4.47 6.19 16.14
C LEU A 212 3.85 7.53 15.74
N ILE A 213 4.03 8.53 16.60
CA ILE A 213 3.59 9.90 16.37
C ILE A 213 4.28 10.43 15.11
N ILE A 214 3.53 11.19 14.30
CA ILE A 214 4.04 11.93 13.16
C ILE A 214 3.66 13.40 13.34
N GLU A 215 4.65 14.28 13.18
CA GLU A 215 4.47 15.73 13.35
C GLU A 215 4.16 16.42 12.02
N ALA A 216 4.65 15.86 10.90
CA ALA A 216 4.44 16.41 9.57
C ALA A 216 4.49 15.31 8.50
N THR A 217 3.64 15.47 7.48
CA THR A 217 3.52 14.64 6.29
C THR A 217 4.05 15.34 5.04
N GLY A 218 4.18 16.67 5.08
CA GLY A 218 4.44 17.53 3.93
C GLY A 218 3.18 17.86 3.12
N CYS A 219 1.99 17.45 3.56
CA CYS A 219 0.71 17.84 2.99
C CYS A 219 0.11 18.97 3.84
N ALA A 220 -0.11 20.14 3.25
CA ALA A 220 -0.58 21.32 3.98
C ALA A 220 -1.87 21.06 4.77
N TYR A 221 -2.86 20.40 4.17
CA TYR A 221 -4.12 20.10 4.86
C TYR A 221 -3.92 19.16 6.07
N ALA A 222 -3.09 18.13 5.91
CA ALA A 222 -2.80 17.21 7.01
C ALA A 222 -2.00 17.89 8.14
N ASP A 223 -1.01 18.70 7.78
CA ASP A 223 -0.06 19.30 8.72
C ASP A 223 -0.65 20.51 9.45
N LEU A 224 -1.58 21.24 8.83
CA LEU A 224 -2.20 22.43 9.41
C LEU A 224 -3.55 22.16 10.10
N GLU A 225 -4.30 21.13 9.66
CA GLU A 225 -5.66 20.87 10.17
C GLU A 225 -5.76 19.51 10.88
N LEU A 226 -5.38 18.41 10.21
CA LEU A 226 -5.66 17.05 10.68
C LEU A 226 -4.79 16.64 11.88
N ILE A 227 -3.46 16.78 11.77
CA ILE A 227 -2.53 16.42 12.85
C ILE A 227 -2.77 17.30 14.10
N PRO A 228 -2.88 18.63 13.99
CA PRO A 228 -3.18 19.46 15.14
C PRO A 228 -4.49 19.07 15.85
N ALA A 229 -5.54 18.70 15.12
CA ALA A 229 -6.80 18.26 15.72
C ALA A 229 -6.65 16.94 16.50
N MET A 230 -5.88 15.96 15.99
CA MET A 230 -5.58 14.73 16.73
C MET A 230 -4.76 14.99 17.99
N VAL A 231 -3.77 15.87 17.92
CA VAL A 231 -2.95 16.27 19.08
C VAL A 231 -3.80 16.98 20.13
N LEU A 232 -4.66 17.91 19.71
CA LEU A 232 -5.52 18.68 20.60
C LEU A 232 -6.53 17.80 21.34
N THR A 233 -7.14 16.85 20.63
CA THR A 233 -8.22 16.02 21.17
C THR A 233 -7.73 14.74 21.83
N GLY A 234 -6.52 14.28 21.49
CA GLY A 234 -5.99 12.98 21.92
C GLY A 234 -6.82 11.79 21.41
N LYS A 235 -7.55 11.97 20.32
CA LYS A 235 -8.52 11.01 19.78
C LYS A 235 -8.32 10.78 18.29
N PHE A 236 -8.87 9.68 17.80
CA PHE A 236 -8.84 9.24 16.40
C PHE A 236 -10.25 9.00 15.87
N VAL A 237 -10.35 8.92 14.55
CA VAL A 237 -11.58 8.61 13.82
C VAL A 237 -11.27 7.59 12.73
N ASP A 238 -11.98 6.47 12.73
CA ASP A 238 -11.87 5.43 11.69
C ASP A 238 -12.49 5.90 10.37
N GLN A 239 -11.96 5.44 9.24
CA GLN A 239 -12.36 5.90 7.92
C GLN A 239 -13.85 5.68 7.60
N GLU A 240 -14.44 4.60 8.09
CA GLU A 240 -15.81 4.16 7.79
C GLU A 240 -16.89 5.21 8.16
N VAL A 241 -16.58 6.17 9.03
CA VAL A 241 -17.55 7.22 9.40
C VAL A 241 -17.59 8.41 8.43
N GLY A 242 -16.68 8.47 7.47
CA GLY A 242 -16.53 9.59 6.52
C GLY A 242 -17.08 9.34 5.11
N GLY A 243 -17.61 8.13 4.83
CA GLY A 243 -18.16 7.72 3.52
C GLY A 243 -19.66 7.87 3.37
#